data_AF-A0A443RVJ0-F1
#
_entry.id   AF-A0A443RVJ0-F1
#
_cell.length_a   1.000
_cell.length_b   1.000
_cell.length_c   1.000
_cell.angle_alpha   90.00
_cell.angle_beta   90.00
_cell.angle_gamma   90.00
#
_symmetry.space_group_name_H-M   'P 1'
#
loop_
_entity.id
_entity.type
_entity.pdbx_description
1 polymer ?
#
loop_
_entity_poly.entity_id
_entity_poly.type
_entity_poly.pdbx_seq_one_letter_code
_entity_poly.pdbx_strand_id
1 'polypeptide(L)' 'MQQLLTKLQELVPNMPKNKKLSKLEIIQNVIDYIFDLESALESHPA' A
#
# COMPACT_ATOMS: atom_id res chain seq x y z
N MET A 1 13.43 -9.64 -4.14
CA MET A 1 12.51 -8.68 -4.80
C MET A 1 11.05 -9.14 -4.74
N GLN A 2 10.70 -10.38 -5.13
CA GLN A 2 9.31 -10.88 -5.01
C GLN A 2 8.77 -10.85 -3.57
N GLN A 3 9.57 -11.27 -2.58
CA GLN A 3 9.16 -11.24 -1.17
C GLN A 3 8.79 -9.83 -0.66
N LEU A 4 9.49 -8.79 -1.13
CA LEU A 4 9.17 -7.40 -0.77
C LEU A 4 7.83 -6.98 -1.36
N LEU A 5 7.57 -7.33 -2.62
CA LEU A 5 6.29 -7.03 -3.28
C LEU A 5 5.11 -7.76 -2.63
N THR A 6 5.31 -9.01 -2.20
CA THR A 6 4.30 -9.77 -1.44
C THR A 6 4.03 -9.12 -0.09
N LYS A 7 5.07 -8.69 0.62
CA LYS A 7 4.90 -8.01 1.91
C LYS A 7 4.16 -6.68 1.77
N LEU A 8 4.41 -5.92 0.70
CA LEU A 8 3.66 -4.70 0.39
C LEU A 8 2.17 -4.98 0.11
N GLN A 9 1.85 -6.08 -0.60
CA GLN A 9 0.47 -6.53 -0.83
C GLN A 9 -0.26 -6.93 0.47
N GLU A 10 0.47 -7.38 1.48
CA GLU A 10 -0.11 -7.74 2.79
C GLU A 10 -0.37 -6.52 3.66
N LEU A 11 0.50 -5.51 3.59
CA LEU A 11 0.44 -4.30 4.41
C LEU A 11 -0.54 -3.25 3.87
N VAL A 12 -0.69 -3.14 2.54
CA VAL A 12 -1.59 -2.16 1.92
C VAL A 12 -3.01 -2.72 1.86
N PRO A 13 -3.99 -2.07 2.50
CA PRO A 13 -5.39 -2.46 2.39
C PRO A 13 -5.89 -2.34 0.95
N ASN A 14 -6.86 -3.17 0.59
CA ASN A 14 -7.49 -3.21 -0.74
C ASN A 14 -6.59 -3.66 -1.92
N MET A 15 -5.35 -4.08 -1.68
CA MET A 15 -4.52 -4.62 -2.76
C MET A 15 -4.97 -6.04 -3.15
N PRO A 16 -5.27 -6.31 -4.44
CA PRO A 16 -5.77 -7.63 -4.87
C PRO A 16 -4.71 -8.72 -4.73
N LYS A 17 -4.96 -9.67 -3.81
CA LYS A 17 -4.03 -10.78 -3.49
C LYS A 17 -4.07 -11.94 -4.50
N ASN A 18 -5.19 -12.10 -5.20
CA ASN A 18 -5.39 -13.17 -6.20
C ASN A 18 -5.18 -12.71 -7.65
N LYS A 19 -4.71 -11.47 -7.86
CA LYS A 19 -4.44 -10.91 -9.19
C LYS A 19 -2.96 -10.57 -9.33
N LYS A 20 -2.39 -10.84 -10.51
CA LYS A 20 -1.05 -10.32 -10.83
C LYS A 20 -1.13 -8.81 -11.05
N LEU A 21 -0.50 -8.06 -10.14
CA LEU A 21 -0.24 -6.64 -10.29
C LEU A 21 1.16 -6.42 -10.89
N SER A 22 1.30 -5.36 -11.67
CA SER A 22 2.61 -4.89 -12.09
C SER A 22 3.38 -4.29 -10.90
N LYS A 23 4.71 -4.26 -10.99
CA LYS A 23 5.54 -3.60 -9.95
C LYS A 23 5.16 -2.13 -9.77
N LEU A 24 4.81 -1.46 -10.86
CA LEU A 24 4.40 -0.07 -10.88
C LEU A 24 3.08 0.14 -10.14
N GLU A 25 2.08 -0.71 -10.39
CA GLU A 25 0.80 -0.65 -9.67
C GLU A 25 0.99 -0.87 -8.16
N ILE A 26 1.85 -1.82 -7.77
CA ILE A 26 2.15 -2.06 -6.35
C ILE A 26 2.75 -0.80 -5.72
N ILE A 27 3.73 -0.17 -6.38
CA ILE A 27 4.36 1.06 -5.89
C ILE A 27 3.34 2.20 -5.76
N GLN A 28 2.45 2.37 -6.73
CA GLN A 28 1.41 3.41 -6.70
C GLN A 28 0.45 3.21 -5.52
N ASN A 29 -0.08 1.99 -5.33
CA ASN A 29 -0.98 1.70 -4.21
C ASN A 29 -0.31 1.91 -2.84
N VAL A 30 1.00 1.65 -2.73
CA VAL A 30 1.77 1.91 -1.51
C VAL A 30 1.91 3.41 -1.24
N ILE A 31 2.17 4.20 -2.29
CA ILE A 31 2.27 5.66 -2.17
C ILE A 31 0.92 6.25 -1.72
N ASP A 32 -0.18 5.85 -2.36
CA ASP A 32 -1.52 6.31 -2.00
C ASP A 32 -1.85 5.96 -0.55
N TYR A 33 -1.54 4.73 -0.12
CA TYR A 33 -1.77 4.31 1.26
C TYR A 33 -0.95 5.09 2.29
N ILE A 34 0.29 5.44 1.97
CA ILE A 34 1.11 6.29 2.86
C ILE A 34 0.48 7.67 3.01
N PHE A 35 0.04 8.30 1.91
CA PHE A 35 -0.63 9.59 1.96
C PHE A 35 -1.93 9.55 2.77
N ASP A 36 -2.73 8.51 2.59
CA ASP A 36 -3.97 8.32 3.37
C ASP A 36 -3.67 8.18 4.87
N LEU A 37 -2.63 7.43 5.24
CA LEU A 37 -2.22 7.29 6.64
C LEU A 37 -1.72 8.60 7.23
N GLU A 38 -0.90 9.36 6.49
CA GLU A 38 -0.42 10.68 6.93
C GLU A 38 -1.61 11.63 7.16
N SER A 39 -2.56 11.69 6.22
CA SER A 39 -3.75 12.53 6.36
C SER A 39 -4.64 12.11 7.54
N ALA A 40 -4.80 10.80 7.76
CA ALA A 40 -5.58 10.27 8.88
C ALA A 40 -4.95 10.61 10.24
N LEU A 41 -3.61 10.55 10.33
CA LEU A 41 -2.84 10.91 11.52
C LEU A 41 -2.87 12.42 11.80
N GLU A 42 -2.72 13.26 10.78
CA GLU A 42 -2.86 14.72 10.92
C GLU A 42 -4.26 15.13 11.38
N SER A 43 -5.29 14.40 10.93
CA SER A 43 -6.69 14.65 11.29
C SER A 43 -7.06 14.18 12.70
N HIS A 44 -6.24 13.32 13.31
CA HIS A 44 -6.42 12.82 14.68
C HIS A 44 -5.17 13.13 15.52
N PRO A 45 -4.96 14.38 15.93
CA PRO A 45 -3.89 14.70 16.85
C PRO A 45 -4.10 13.93 18.15
N ALA A 46 -3.11 13.10 18.50
CA ALA A 46 -3.07 12.30 19.73
C ALA A 46 -3.10 13.16 21.00
#